data_AF-A0A3N5NX66-F1
#
_entry.id   AF-A0A3N5NX66-F1
#
_cell.length_a   1.000
_cell.length_b   1.000
_cell.length_c   1.000
_cell.angle_alpha   90.00
_cell.angle_beta   90.00
_cell.angle_gamma   90.00
#
_symmetry.space_group_name_H-M   'P 1'
#
loop_
_entity.id
_entity.type
_entity.pdbx_description
1 polymer ?
#
loop_
_entity_poly.entity_id
_entity_poly.type
_entity_poly.pdbx_seq_one_letter_code
_entity_poly.pdbx_strand_id
1 'polypeptide(L)'
;MKPGAKAPAKARKAAGKDKGPGQAADGGRGGSAGGAGATAAGDDSIDMGAFAERSYLTYAMSVVRGRAIPNVEDGQKPVQRRILYAMNELGLTSGVQHSKSARIVGEVLGKFHPHGDASTYEALVRMAQDFSLRYPLIDGQGNFGTQDGDPAAAYRYTEARLTPLADLLLSEIDQDTVDFIPNYDGRLQEPKLLPARMPMLLLNGASGVGVGMACELPPHNMREVAEAAVFMIKHPNATPKSLMHIIKGPDFSGGGQIISPREEIHEAYKTGRGSLRARARWKVETMARGQWQIVVHELPPTTSVKKVMAEIEALTNPRPKDKGGKVSAAQANLKQVVLNQLEKINDESDKDNKLRLVLEPRSSRQDP
;
A
#
# COMPACT_ATOMS: atom_id res chain seq x y z
N MET A 1 -2.80 44.35 -37.29
CA MET A 1 -3.27 44.90 -35.99
C MET A 1 -2.23 44.59 -34.93
N LYS A 2 -1.92 45.58 -34.10
CA LYS A 2 -0.69 45.74 -33.31
C LYS A 2 -0.46 44.67 -32.23
N PRO A 3 0.81 44.32 -31.96
CA PRO A 3 1.29 43.74 -30.70
C PRO A 3 1.67 44.87 -29.70
N GLY A 4 1.72 44.57 -28.40
CA GLY A 4 2.08 45.54 -27.36
C GLY A 4 2.93 44.91 -26.25
N ALA A 5 4.11 45.49 -26.03
CA ALA A 5 5.17 45.05 -25.14
C ALA A 5 5.44 46.08 -24.01
N LYS A 6 6.00 45.57 -22.89
CA LYS A 6 6.98 46.13 -21.92
C LYS A 6 6.84 47.55 -21.29
N ALA A 7 6.77 47.50 -19.93
CA ALA A 7 7.59 48.22 -18.89
C ALA A 7 7.44 49.77 -18.72
N PRO A 8 7.97 50.44 -17.66
CA PRO A 8 8.77 49.98 -16.50
C PRO A 8 8.42 50.61 -15.10
N ALA A 9 9.22 50.24 -14.09
CA ALA A 9 9.24 50.71 -12.70
C ALA A 9 9.85 52.12 -12.48
N LYS A 10 9.52 52.78 -11.36
CA LYS A 10 10.37 53.78 -10.68
C LYS A 10 10.15 53.82 -9.16
N ALA A 11 11.26 53.99 -8.45
CA ALA A 11 11.45 53.96 -6.99
C ALA A 11 11.09 55.26 -6.27
N ARG A 12 10.98 55.20 -4.93
CA ARG A 12 11.43 56.28 -4.02
C ARG A 12 11.73 55.77 -2.59
N LYS A 13 12.91 56.17 -2.11
CA LYS A 13 13.47 56.02 -0.74
C LYS A 13 13.02 57.18 0.17
N ALA A 14 12.91 56.92 1.48
CA ALA A 14 13.37 57.74 2.64
C ALA A 14 12.87 57.00 3.92
N ALA A 15 13.63 56.53 4.92
CA ALA A 15 14.80 56.99 5.68
C ALA A 15 14.50 58.01 6.80
N GLY A 16 14.66 57.56 8.06
CA GLY A 16 14.89 58.34 9.29
C GLY A 16 13.69 58.41 10.25
N LYS A 17 13.80 58.30 11.59
CA LYS A 17 14.93 58.13 12.53
C LYS A 17 14.36 57.85 13.93
N ASP A 18 15.10 57.05 14.71
CA ASP A 18 15.29 57.02 16.18
C ASP A 18 14.16 57.37 17.18
N LYS A 19 13.98 56.46 18.16
CA LYS A 19 14.35 56.69 19.58
C LYS A 19 14.30 55.37 20.37
N GLY A 20 15.39 55.04 21.06
CA GLY A 20 15.45 54.00 22.10
C GLY A 20 15.05 54.54 23.49
N PRO A 21 15.50 53.91 24.59
CA PRO A 21 14.73 52.92 25.35
C PRO A 21 14.42 53.38 26.80
N GLY A 22 13.50 52.69 27.49
CA GLY A 22 13.20 52.95 28.90
C GLY A 22 12.38 51.84 29.56
N GLN A 23 12.82 51.41 30.74
CA GLN A 23 12.42 50.21 31.49
C GLN A 23 11.19 50.40 32.42
N ALA A 24 10.62 49.24 32.77
CA ALA A 24 10.15 48.81 34.11
C ALA A 24 8.71 49.06 34.62
N ALA A 25 8.27 48.04 35.39
CA ALA A 25 7.21 47.93 36.42
C ALA A 25 5.76 47.82 35.93
N ASP A 26 5.08 46.67 36.11
CA ASP A 26 4.41 46.13 37.32
C ASP A 26 3.02 46.74 37.59
N GLY A 27 2.05 45.90 38.00
CA GLY A 27 0.75 46.33 38.50
C GLY A 27 -0.46 45.69 37.81
N GLY A 28 -1.14 44.80 38.52
CA GLY A 28 -2.32 44.08 38.02
C GLY A 28 -3.69 44.75 38.27
N ARG A 29 -4.71 43.88 38.17
CA ARG A 29 -6.14 43.98 38.55
C ARG A 29 -7.12 44.57 37.52
N GLY A 30 -7.98 43.67 37.03
CA GLY A 30 -9.42 43.68 37.31
C GLY A 30 -10.30 44.63 36.49
N GLY A 31 -11.32 44.07 35.83
CA GLY A 31 -12.39 44.89 35.26
C GLY A 31 -13.34 44.11 34.35
N SER A 32 -14.44 43.65 34.94
CA SER A 32 -15.62 43.13 34.24
C SER A 32 -16.20 44.20 33.30
N ALA A 33 -16.72 43.79 32.14
CA ALA A 33 -17.89 44.43 31.55
C ALA A 33 -18.56 43.47 30.56
N GLY A 34 -19.73 42.96 30.95
CA GLY A 34 -20.71 42.45 30.02
C GLY A 34 -21.31 43.60 29.21
N GLY A 35 -21.58 43.33 27.94
CA GLY A 35 -22.27 44.24 27.03
C GLY A 35 -22.92 43.44 25.92
N ALA A 36 -23.99 42.72 26.25
CA ALA A 36 -24.88 42.14 25.28
C ALA A 36 -25.66 43.26 24.58
N GLY A 37 -25.45 43.38 23.27
CA GLY A 37 -26.30 44.13 22.36
C GLY A 37 -26.64 43.24 21.17
N ALA A 38 -27.81 42.62 21.21
CA ALA A 38 -28.55 42.26 20.00
C ALA A 38 -29.26 43.55 19.54
N THR A 39 -29.37 43.91 18.26
CA THR A 39 -29.96 43.15 17.15
C THR A 39 -29.70 43.90 15.82
N ALA A 40 -29.53 43.19 14.70
CA ALA A 40 -30.33 43.37 13.46
C ALA A 40 -29.71 42.62 12.26
N ALA A 41 -30.54 41.83 11.57
CA ALA A 41 -30.26 41.04 10.35
C ALA A 41 -29.15 39.99 10.50
N GLY A 42 -29.56 38.78 10.93
CA GLY A 42 -28.67 37.64 11.14
C GLY A 42 -27.94 37.26 9.87
N ASP A 43 -26.70 37.71 9.79
CA ASP A 43 -25.75 37.24 8.80
C ASP A 43 -25.44 35.79 9.12
N ASP A 44 -26.12 34.86 8.44
CA ASP A 44 -25.81 33.42 8.41
C ASP A 44 -24.42 33.15 7.76
N SER A 45 -23.59 34.17 7.62
CA SER A 45 -22.22 34.01 7.16
C SER A 45 -21.43 33.21 8.20
N ILE A 46 -21.04 32.01 7.78
CA ILE A 46 -20.11 31.20 8.54
C ILE A 46 -18.72 31.77 8.28
N ASP A 47 -17.95 32.04 9.34
CA ASP A 47 -16.54 32.39 9.21
C ASP A 47 -15.83 31.32 8.36
N MET A 48 -15.20 31.75 7.26
CA MET A 48 -14.61 30.84 6.29
C MET A 48 -13.49 29.99 6.91
N GLY A 49 -12.73 30.56 7.86
CA GLY A 49 -11.67 29.86 8.58
C GLY A 49 -12.24 28.71 9.41
N ALA A 50 -13.21 29.02 10.26
CA ALA A 50 -13.90 28.05 11.11
C ALA A 50 -14.65 26.98 10.28
N PHE A 51 -15.29 27.37 9.18
CA PHE A 51 -15.94 26.42 8.27
C PHE A 51 -14.93 25.46 7.63
N ALA A 52 -13.83 25.99 7.10
CA ALA A 52 -12.79 25.19 6.45
C ALA A 52 -12.12 24.24 7.44
N GLU A 53 -11.78 24.72 8.64
CA GLU A 53 -11.18 23.91 9.71
C GLU A 53 -12.11 22.75 10.09
N ARG A 54 -13.38 23.05 10.41
CA ARG A 54 -14.36 22.02 10.81
C ARG A 54 -14.62 21.01 9.70
N SER A 55 -14.78 21.48 8.47
CA SER A 55 -15.04 20.60 7.31
C SER A 55 -13.84 19.71 7.02
N TYR A 56 -12.63 20.28 7.03
CA TYR A 56 -11.40 19.53 6.83
C TYR A 56 -11.15 18.52 7.93
N LEU A 57 -11.33 18.91 9.21
CA LEU A 57 -11.15 18.02 10.35
C LEU A 57 -12.14 16.85 10.33
N THR A 58 -13.41 17.12 10.01
CA THR A 58 -14.44 16.07 9.88
C THR A 58 -14.08 15.08 8.78
N TYR A 59 -13.67 15.58 7.60
CA TYR A 59 -13.19 14.75 6.51
C TYR A 59 -11.95 13.93 6.91
N ALA A 60 -10.94 14.57 7.51
CA ALA A 60 -9.71 13.92 7.93
C ALA A 60 -9.96 12.79 8.93
N MET A 61 -10.77 13.02 9.97
CA MET A 61 -11.14 11.98 10.93
C MET A 61 -11.89 10.82 10.26
N SER A 62 -12.81 11.12 9.34
CA SER A 62 -13.58 10.09 8.62
C SER A 62 -12.69 9.21 7.74
N VAL A 63 -11.70 9.79 7.06
CA VAL A 63 -10.80 9.06 6.16
C VAL A 63 -9.85 8.17 6.95
N VAL A 64 -9.32 8.67 8.06
CA VAL A 64 -8.39 7.91 8.93
C VAL A 64 -9.10 6.72 9.57
N ARG A 65 -10.26 6.94 10.20
CA ARG A 65 -10.98 5.86 10.92
C ARG A 65 -11.79 4.94 10.01
N GLY A 66 -12.33 5.47 8.91
CA GLY A 66 -13.35 4.78 8.11
C GLY A 66 -12.86 4.22 6.77
N ARG A 67 -11.60 4.43 6.39
CA ARG A 67 -11.15 4.07 5.03
C ARG A 67 -9.71 3.58 4.93
N ALA A 68 -8.75 4.41 5.34
CA ALA A 68 -7.38 4.29 4.87
C ALA A 68 -6.53 3.27 5.64
N ILE A 69 -6.71 3.18 6.96
CA ILE A 69 -5.87 2.42 7.89
C ILE A 69 -6.61 1.13 8.29
N PRO A 70 -5.93 -0.03 8.32
CA PRO A 70 -6.52 -1.28 8.83
C PRO A 70 -6.71 -1.23 10.35
N ASN A 71 -7.63 -2.03 10.87
CA ASN A 71 -7.69 -2.29 12.31
C ASN A 71 -6.60 -3.28 12.72
N VAL A 72 -6.06 -3.13 13.93
CA VAL A 72 -4.95 -3.97 14.42
C VAL A 72 -5.42 -5.37 14.80
N GLU A 73 -6.68 -5.48 15.23
CA GLU A 73 -7.31 -6.68 15.74
C GLU A 73 -7.58 -7.71 14.63
N ASP A 74 -8.13 -7.27 13.50
CA ASP A 74 -8.50 -8.14 12.38
C ASP A 74 -7.65 -7.94 11.10
N GLY A 75 -6.81 -6.90 11.08
CA GLY A 75 -5.96 -6.56 9.93
C GLY A 75 -6.73 -6.05 8.71
N GLN A 76 -8.03 -5.77 8.80
CA GLN A 76 -8.86 -5.39 7.66
C GLN A 76 -9.21 -3.90 7.65
N LYS A 77 -9.22 -3.31 6.45
CA LYS A 77 -9.90 -2.04 6.20
C LYS A 77 -11.41 -2.24 6.18
N PRO A 78 -12.22 -1.21 6.45
CA PRO A 78 -13.69 -1.35 6.46
C PRO A 78 -14.29 -1.93 5.18
N VAL A 79 -13.80 -1.55 4.00
CA VAL A 79 -14.27 -2.12 2.72
C VAL A 79 -13.95 -3.62 2.59
N GLN A 80 -12.77 -4.04 3.04
CA GLN A 80 -12.35 -5.45 3.00
C GLN A 80 -13.21 -6.29 3.94
N ARG A 81 -13.44 -5.79 5.17
CA ARG A 81 -14.33 -6.42 6.15
C ARG A 81 -15.74 -6.65 5.59
N ARG A 82 -16.33 -5.61 4.99
CA ARG A 82 -17.67 -5.67 4.40
C ARG A 82 -17.76 -6.66 3.23
N ILE A 83 -16.74 -6.72 2.38
CA ILE A 83 -16.67 -7.71 1.29
C ILE A 83 -16.64 -9.13 1.85
N LEU A 84 -15.73 -9.41 2.79
CA LEU A 84 -15.57 -10.73 3.39
C LEU A 84 -16.84 -11.18 4.13
N TYR A 85 -17.45 -10.27 4.90
CA TYR A 85 -18.71 -10.53 5.60
C TYR A 85 -19.86 -10.78 4.63
N ALA A 86 -20.04 -9.95 3.59
CA ALA A 86 -21.08 -10.16 2.60
C ALA A 86 -20.91 -11.49 1.83
N MET A 87 -19.67 -11.88 1.53
CA MET A 87 -19.40 -13.19 0.93
C MET A 87 -19.75 -14.35 1.85
N ASN A 88 -19.50 -14.21 3.16
CA ASN A 88 -19.90 -15.19 4.17
C ASN A 88 -21.43 -15.33 4.25
N GLU A 89 -22.14 -14.20 4.32
CA GLU A 89 -23.61 -14.13 4.34
C GLU A 89 -24.25 -14.75 3.09
N LEU A 90 -23.60 -14.62 1.94
CA LEU A 90 -24.02 -15.26 0.69
C LEU A 90 -23.72 -16.78 0.65
N GLY A 91 -23.08 -17.33 1.69
CA GLY A 91 -22.67 -18.73 1.75
C GLY A 91 -21.54 -19.08 0.78
N LEU A 92 -20.73 -18.10 0.36
CA LEU A 92 -19.64 -18.29 -0.61
C LEU A 92 -18.35 -18.81 0.07
N THR A 93 -18.50 -19.79 0.96
CA THR A 93 -17.40 -20.41 1.70
C THR A 93 -16.49 -21.25 0.80
N SER A 94 -15.41 -21.78 1.35
CA SER A 94 -14.54 -22.66 0.57
C SER A 94 -15.26 -23.93 0.12
N GLY A 95 -14.96 -24.38 -1.11
CA GLY A 95 -15.51 -25.62 -1.66
C GLY A 95 -16.84 -25.46 -2.41
N VAL A 96 -17.55 -24.35 -2.24
CA VAL A 96 -18.76 -24.05 -3.04
C VAL A 96 -18.39 -23.53 -4.44
N GLN A 97 -19.35 -23.50 -5.37
CA GLN A 97 -19.13 -22.96 -6.71
C GLN A 97 -18.83 -21.45 -6.63
N HIS A 98 -17.89 -20.97 -7.45
CA HIS A 98 -17.63 -19.54 -7.57
C HIS A 98 -18.89 -18.79 -8.02
N SER A 99 -19.09 -17.60 -7.45
CA SER A 99 -20.21 -16.72 -7.82
C SER A 99 -19.69 -15.53 -8.61
N LYS A 100 -20.49 -15.04 -9.56
CA LYS A 100 -20.18 -13.81 -10.31
C LYS A 100 -19.80 -12.68 -9.36
N SER A 101 -18.66 -12.03 -9.60
CA SER A 101 -18.20 -10.89 -8.80
C SER A 101 -19.22 -9.75 -8.78
N ALA A 102 -19.99 -9.58 -9.86
CA ALA A 102 -21.13 -8.65 -9.93
C ALA A 102 -22.14 -8.85 -8.79
N ARG A 103 -22.46 -10.11 -8.43
CA ARG A 103 -23.39 -10.43 -7.33
C ARG A 103 -22.80 -10.01 -5.99
N ILE A 104 -21.52 -10.29 -5.76
CA ILE A 104 -20.82 -9.96 -4.52
C ILE A 104 -20.73 -8.43 -4.36
N VAL A 105 -20.32 -7.72 -5.41
CA VAL A 105 -20.24 -6.25 -5.40
C VAL A 105 -21.63 -5.65 -5.15
N GLY A 106 -22.67 -6.13 -5.83
CA GLY A 106 -24.04 -5.66 -5.63
C GLY A 106 -24.52 -5.85 -4.18
N GLU A 107 -24.21 -6.99 -3.57
CA GLU A 107 -24.54 -7.28 -2.17
C GLU A 107 -23.87 -6.29 -1.20
N VAL A 108 -22.56 -6.06 -1.39
CA VAL A 108 -21.78 -5.15 -0.56
C VAL A 108 -22.32 -3.72 -0.66
N LEU A 109 -22.60 -3.25 -1.87
CA LEU A 109 -23.13 -1.90 -2.10
C LEU A 109 -24.53 -1.72 -1.54
N GLY A 110 -25.40 -2.71 -1.76
CA GLY A 110 -26.81 -2.65 -1.36
C GLY A 110 -27.01 -2.70 0.15
N LYS A 111 -26.09 -3.34 0.90
CA LYS A 111 -26.27 -3.57 2.34
C LYS A 111 -25.28 -2.83 3.24
N PHE A 112 -24.03 -2.65 2.83
CA PHE A 112 -22.95 -2.30 3.77
C PHE A 112 -22.08 -1.12 3.34
N HIS A 113 -21.88 -0.91 2.04
CA HIS A 113 -20.87 0.03 1.52
C HIS A 113 -21.46 1.00 0.48
N PRO A 114 -21.98 2.18 0.89
CA PRO A 114 -22.64 3.13 -0.02
C PRO A 114 -21.63 3.98 -0.81
N HIS A 115 -20.68 3.32 -1.49
CA HIS A 115 -19.62 3.94 -2.29
C HIS A 115 -19.56 3.32 -3.69
N GLY A 116 -18.55 3.66 -4.49
CA GLY A 116 -18.44 3.19 -5.88
C GLY A 116 -18.29 1.66 -5.98
N ASP A 117 -18.93 1.08 -6.99
CA ASP A 117 -18.75 -0.32 -7.38
C ASP A 117 -17.30 -0.62 -7.77
N ALA A 118 -16.66 0.31 -8.50
CA ALA A 118 -15.28 0.20 -8.92
C ALA A 118 -14.30 0.00 -7.74
N SER A 119 -14.41 0.83 -6.68
CA SER A 119 -13.53 0.71 -5.50
C SER A 119 -13.78 -0.57 -4.71
N THR A 120 -15.03 -1.04 -4.67
CA THR A 120 -15.39 -2.29 -4.00
C THR A 120 -14.81 -3.48 -4.76
N TYR A 121 -14.94 -3.47 -6.09
CA TYR A 121 -14.37 -4.51 -6.94
C TYR A 121 -12.85 -4.51 -6.92
N GLU A 122 -12.20 -3.35 -6.94
CA GLU A 122 -10.74 -3.25 -6.83
C GLU A 122 -10.22 -3.84 -5.51
N ALA A 123 -10.92 -3.58 -4.40
CA ALA A 123 -10.59 -4.18 -3.11
C ALA A 123 -10.78 -5.71 -3.12
N LEU A 124 -11.85 -6.21 -3.75
CA LEU A 124 -12.08 -7.64 -3.95
C LEU A 124 -10.97 -8.28 -4.78
N VAL A 125 -10.61 -7.67 -5.92
CA VAL A 125 -9.54 -8.13 -6.80
C VAL A 125 -8.22 -8.21 -6.06
N ARG A 126 -7.86 -7.17 -5.30
CA ARG A 126 -6.61 -7.17 -4.51
C ARG A 126 -6.57 -8.27 -3.47
N MET A 127 -7.72 -8.66 -2.89
CA MET A 127 -7.81 -9.76 -1.93
C MET A 127 -7.69 -11.16 -2.56
N ALA A 128 -7.77 -11.24 -3.89
CA ALA A 128 -7.62 -12.48 -4.67
C ALA A 128 -6.24 -12.63 -5.33
N GLN A 129 -5.44 -11.56 -5.42
CA GLN A 129 -4.14 -11.56 -6.08
C GLN A 129 -3.05 -12.19 -5.19
N ASP A 130 -2.58 -13.37 -5.56
CA ASP A 130 -1.51 -14.11 -4.87
C ASP A 130 -0.11 -13.48 -5.01
N PHE A 131 0.11 -12.65 -6.02
CA PHE A 131 1.32 -11.83 -6.13
C PHE A 131 1.28 -10.59 -5.24
N SER A 132 0.10 -10.13 -4.83
CA SER A 132 -0.08 -8.95 -3.96
C SER A 132 -0.18 -9.31 -2.49
N LEU A 133 -0.82 -10.43 -2.15
CA LEU A 133 -1.00 -10.91 -0.79
C LEU A 133 -0.28 -12.24 -0.57
N ARG A 134 0.39 -12.38 0.57
CA ARG A 134 1.04 -13.64 0.95
C ARG A 134 0.04 -14.78 1.11
N TYR A 135 -1.14 -14.45 1.61
CA TYR A 135 -2.23 -15.36 1.87
C TYR A 135 -3.57 -14.75 1.39
N PRO A 136 -3.93 -14.91 0.11
CA PRO A 136 -5.20 -14.44 -0.43
C PRO A 136 -6.38 -14.93 0.40
N LEU A 137 -7.37 -14.05 0.59
CA LEU A 137 -8.61 -14.37 1.32
C LEU A 137 -9.74 -14.76 0.37
N ILE A 138 -9.63 -14.34 -0.89
CA ILE A 138 -10.60 -14.62 -1.96
C ILE A 138 -9.96 -15.53 -3.01
N ASP A 139 -10.67 -16.57 -3.39
CA ASP A 139 -10.35 -17.45 -4.51
C ASP A 139 -11.10 -16.94 -5.74
N GLY A 140 -10.37 -16.39 -6.71
CA GLY A 140 -10.90 -15.79 -7.92
C GLY A 140 -10.76 -16.69 -9.15
N GLN A 141 -11.80 -16.75 -9.98
CA GLN A 141 -11.79 -17.41 -11.28
C GLN A 141 -12.01 -16.37 -12.40
N GLY A 142 -11.05 -16.31 -13.33
CA GLY A 142 -11.00 -15.33 -14.42
C GLY A 142 -9.71 -14.51 -14.36
N ASN A 143 -9.67 -13.38 -15.10
CA ASN A 143 -8.51 -12.49 -15.09
C ASN A 143 -8.60 -11.48 -13.93
N PHE A 144 -7.79 -11.68 -12.89
CA PHE A 144 -7.66 -10.81 -11.72
C PHE A 144 -6.44 -9.86 -11.80
N GLY A 145 -5.91 -9.67 -13.01
CA GLY A 145 -4.74 -8.85 -13.28
C GLY A 145 -3.43 -9.64 -13.15
N THR A 146 -2.33 -8.99 -13.47
CA THR A 146 -0.98 -9.58 -13.44
C THR A 146 -0.03 -8.75 -12.58
N GLN A 147 1.06 -9.37 -12.13
CA GLN A 147 2.15 -8.66 -11.44
C GLN A 147 2.78 -7.57 -12.32
N ASP A 148 2.68 -7.68 -13.65
CA ASP A 148 3.17 -6.69 -14.61
C ASP A 148 2.25 -5.47 -14.78
N GLY A 149 1.14 -5.43 -14.05
CA GLY A 149 0.22 -4.31 -14.02
C GLY A 149 -0.84 -4.34 -15.11
N ASP A 150 -1.05 -5.48 -15.77
CA ASP A 150 -2.23 -5.63 -16.61
C ASP A 150 -3.48 -5.66 -15.71
N PRO A 151 -4.51 -4.85 -16.02
CA PRO A 151 -5.67 -4.72 -15.15
C PRO A 151 -6.52 -6.00 -15.14
N ALA A 152 -7.23 -6.20 -14.03
CA ALA A 152 -8.26 -7.24 -13.95
C ALA A 152 -9.37 -7.01 -14.98
N ALA A 153 -10.00 -8.10 -15.43
CA ALA A 153 -11.24 -8.01 -16.19
C ALA A 153 -12.34 -7.39 -15.32
N ALA A 154 -13.35 -6.79 -15.95
CA ALA A 154 -14.50 -6.23 -15.23
C ALA A 154 -15.26 -7.30 -14.43
N TYR A 155 -15.90 -6.91 -13.31
CA TYR A 155 -16.62 -7.80 -12.38
C TYR A 155 -17.76 -8.63 -13.00
N ARG A 156 -18.20 -8.29 -14.21
CA ARG A 156 -19.17 -9.07 -14.99
C ARG A 156 -18.57 -10.37 -15.58
N TYR A 157 -17.25 -10.45 -15.69
CA TYR A 157 -16.54 -11.60 -16.27
C TYR A 157 -15.89 -12.50 -15.23
N THR A 158 -15.55 -11.96 -14.06
CA THR A 158 -14.88 -12.71 -13.00
C THR A 158 -15.88 -13.35 -12.04
N GLU A 159 -15.44 -14.43 -11.40
CA GLU A 159 -16.17 -15.12 -10.34
C GLU A 159 -15.26 -15.25 -9.12
N ALA A 160 -15.84 -15.32 -7.93
CA ALA A 160 -15.09 -15.39 -6.68
C ALA A 160 -15.84 -16.20 -5.61
N ARG A 161 -15.07 -16.76 -4.68
CA ARG A 161 -15.52 -17.35 -3.41
C ARG A 161 -14.44 -17.11 -2.33
N LEU A 162 -14.73 -17.47 -1.09
CA LEU A 162 -13.74 -17.40 -0.01
C LEU A 162 -12.73 -18.56 -0.11
N THR A 163 -11.48 -18.28 0.26
CA THR A 163 -10.46 -19.32 0.45
C THR A 163 -10.70 -20.08 1.76
N PRO A 164 -10.14 -21.30 1.93
CA PRO A 164 -10.16 -21.98 3.23
C PRO A 164 -9.55 -21.14 4.37
N LEU A 165 -8.63 -20.23 4.02
CA LEU A 165 -7.98 -19.39 5.03
C LEU A 165 -8.90 -18.31 5.59
N ALA A 166 -9.89 -17.87 4.82
CA ALA A 166 -10.86 -16.89 5.29
C ALA A 166 -11.65 -17.38 6.51
N ASP A 167 -11.75 -18.71 6.70
CA ASP A 167 -12.40 -19.31 7.88
C ASP A 167 -11.66 -18.95 9.18
N LEU A 168 -10.34 -18.75 9.15
CA LEU A 168 -9.59 -18.27 10.32
C LEU A 168 -10.04 -16.87 10.74
N LEU A 169 -10.63 -16.11 9.83
CA LEU A 169 -11.08 -14.74 10.06
C LEU A 169 -12.58 -14.68 10.41
N LEU A 170 -13.39 -15.60 9.87
CA LEU A 170 -14.86 -15.52 9.87
C LEU A 170 -15.58 -16.59 10.67
N SER A 171 -14.97 -17.75 10.96
CA SER A 171 -15.69 -18.94 11.47
C SER A 171 -16.43 -18.78 12.80
N GLU A 172 -16.09 -17.77 13.59
CA GLU A 172 -16.71 -17.51 14.90
C GLU A 172 -17.64 -16.29 14.89
N ILE A 173 -17.99 -15.77 13.71
CA ILE A 173 -18.77 -14.52 13.57
C ILE A 173 -20.18 -14.62 14.17
N ASP A 174 -20.80 -15.80 14.09
CA ASP A 174 -22.16 -16.07 14.59
C ASP A 174 -22.20 -16.56 16.04
N GLN A 175 -21.08 -16.46 16.77
CA GLN A 175 -20.93 -16.98 18.14
C GLN A 175 -20.83 -15.85 19.18
N ASP A 176 -21.40 -14.68 18.91
CA ASP A 176 -21.36 -13.50 19.78
C ASP A 176 -19.93 -13.09 20.20
N THR A 177 -18.95 -13.29 19.32
CA THR A 177 -17.52 -13.04 19.59
C THR A 177 -17.08 -11.60 19.28
N VAL A 178 -17.90 -10.85 18.53
CA VAL A 178 -17.61 -9.47 18.13
C VAL A 178 -18.86 -8.61 18.21
N ASP A 179 -18.66 -7.31 18.45
CA ASP A 179 -19.74 -6.33 18.41
C ASP A 179 -20.25 -6.13 16.97
N PHE A 180 -21.57 -6.03 16.84
CA PHE A 180 -22.23 -5.57 15.62
C PHE A 180 -22.71 -4.13 15.80
N ILE A 181 -22.69 -3.38 14.70
CA ILE A 181 -23.17 -2.01 14.64
C ILE A 181 -24.22 -1.87 13.52
N PRO A 182 -25.16 -0.91 13.64
CA PRO A 182 -26.04 -0.60 12.53
C PRO A 182 -25.24 -0.24 11.27
N ASN A 183 -25.69 -0.74 10.12
CA ASN A 183 -25.17 -0.34 8.81
C ASN A 183 -25.52 1.14 8.50
N TYR A 184 -25.12 1.63 7.33
CA TYR A 184 -25.21 3.05 7.00
C TYR A 184 -26.65 3.64 7.00
N ASP A 185 -27.68 2.82 6.78
CA ASP A 185 -29.09 3.23 6.82
C ASP A 185 -29.84 2.74 8.07
N GLY A 186 -29.14 2.05 8.98
CA GLY A 186 -29.66 1.55 10.24
C GLY A 186 -30.62 0.37 10.14
N ARG A 187 -30.82 -0.22 8.96
CA ARG A 187 -31.78 -1.34 8.76
C ARG A 187 -31.17 -2.71 9.01
N LEU A 188 -29.87 -2.85 8.83
CA LEU A 188 -29.13 -4.10 9.01
C LEU A 188 -28.03 -3.90 10.05
N GLN A 189 -27.46 -5.01 10.51
CA GLN A 189 -26.27 -5.02 11.35
C GLN A 189 -25.05 -5.40 10.49
N GLU A 190 -23.90 -4.82 10.80
CA GLU A 190 -22.60 -5.23 10.26
C GLU A 190 -21.57 -5.39 11.39
N PRO A 191 -20.62 -6.32 11.26
CA PRO A 191 -19.63 -6.52 12.30
C PRO A 191 -18.64 -5.36 12.34
N LYS A 192 -18.37 -4.86 13.56
CA LYS A 192 -17.39 -3.80 13.78
C LYS A 192 -15.95 -4.29 13.50
N LEU A 193 -15.68 -5.54 13.87
CA LEU A 193 -14.43 -6.29 13.68
C LEU A 193 -14.75 -7.71 13.24
N LEU A 194 -13.79 -8.41 12.66
CA LEU A 194 -13.89 -9.86 12.42
C LEU A 194 -13.21 -10.64 13.56
N PRO A 195 -13.69 -11.85 13.93
CA PRO A 195 -13.17 -12.62 15.06
C PRO A 195 -11.66 -12.88 15.01
N ALA A 196 -11.09 -13.10 13.81
CA ALA A 196 -9.65 -13.19 13.57
C ALA A 196 -8.89 -14.11 14.55
N ARG A 197 -8.98 -15.43 14.33
CA ARG A 197 -8.28 -16.46 15.13
C ARG A 197 -6.76 -16.48 14.92
N MET A 198 -6.26 -15.69 13.97
CA MET A 198 -4.85 -15.51 13.66
C MET A 198 -4.53 -14.02 13.47
N PRO A 199 -3.30 -13.56 13.76
CA PRO A 199 -2.89 -12.16 13.55
C PRO A 199 -2.80 -11.76 12.06
N MET A 200 -3.95 -11.57 11.42
CA MET A 200 -4.07 -11.37 9.97
C MET A 200 -3.31 -10.15 9.45
N LEU A 201 -3.20 -9.10 10.28
CA LEU A 201 -2.41 -7.91 9.96
C LEU A 201 -0.94 -8.26 9.68
N LEU A 202 -0.34 -9.17 10.46
CA LEU A 202 1.04 -9.60 10.26
C LEU A 202 1.14 -10.60 9.11
N LEU A 203 0.14 -11.47 8.93
CA LEU A 203 0.15 -12.49 7.88
C LEU A 203 0.19 -11.87 6.49
N ASN A 204 -0.71 -10.92 6.22
CA ASN A 204 -0.85 -10.31 4.89
C ASN A 204 -0.20 -8.94 4.78
N GLY A 205 0.18 -8.33 5.90
CA GLY A 205 0.60 -6.93 5.91
C GLY A 205 -0.55 -5.99 5.60
N ALA A 206 -0.23 -4.70 5.50
CA ALA A 206 -1.18 -3.69 5.08
C ALA A 206 -0.48 -2.44 4.56
N SER A 207 -1.10 -1.80 3.57
CA SER A 207 -0.69 -0.51 3.06
C SER A 207 -1.86 0.46 3.16
N GLY A 208 -1.65 1.66 3.67
CA GLY A 208 -2.71 2.63 3.92
C GLY A 208 -2.18 4.05 3.98
N VAL A 209 -2.86 4.98 3.31
CA VAL A 209 -2.53 6.41 3.32
C VAL A 209 -3.75 7.19 3.77
N GLY A 210 -3.69 7.72 4.98
CA GLY A 210 -4.70 8.59 5.57
C GLY A 210 -4.29 10.06 5.55
N VAL A 211 -5.15 10.93 6.05
CA VAL A 211 -4.81 12.35 6.19
C VAL A 211 -3.78 12.51 7.31
N GLY A 212 -2.56 12.94 6.96
CA GLY A 212 -1.47 13.17 7.91
C GLY A 212 -0.74 11.91 8.40
N MET A 213 -1.08 10.72 7.90
CA MET A 213 -0.44 9.46 8.30
C MET A 213 -0.43 8.43 7.19
N ALA A 214 0.53 7.52 7.23
CA ALA A 214 0.59 6.36 6.36
C ALA A 214 1.10 5.14 7.14
N CYS A 215 0.72 3.95 6.69
CA CYS A 215 1.22 2.69 7.20
C CYS A 215 1.62 1.78 6.04
N GLU A 216 2.75 1.11 6.20
CA GLU A 216 3.23 0.06 5.31
C GLU A 216 3.77 -1.07 6.20
N LEU A 217 3.08 -2.19 6.20
CA LEU A 217 3.43 -3.37 6.98
C LEU A 217 3.66 -4.52 6.00
N PRO A 218 4.84 -5.16 6.00
CA PRO A 218 5.09 -6.29 5.14
C PRO A 218 4.46 -7.58 5.71
N PRO A 219 4.13 -8.56 4.85
CA PRO A 219 3.61 -9.86 5.28
C PRO A 219 4.68 -10.70 6.00
N HIS A 220 4.24 -11.67 6.79
CA HIS A 220 5.08 -12.58 7.58
C HIS A 220 4.61 -14.01 7.44
N ASN A 221 5.51 -14.95 7.75
CA ASN A 221 5.19 -16.36 7.68
C ASN A 221 4.20 -16.78 8.78
N MET A 222 3.12 -17.44 8.38
CA MET A 222 2.05 -17.87 9.30
C MET A 222 2.51 -18.77 10.44
N ARG A 223 3.47 -19.66 10.18
CA ARG A 223 3.98 -20.55 11.24
C ARG A 223 4.78 -19.77 12.27
N GLU A 224 5.65 -18.87 11.82
CA GLU A 224 6.43 -18.01 12.70
C GLU A 224 5.52 -17.07 13.51
N VAL A 225 4.48 -16.50 12.89
CA VAL A 225 3.51 -15.64 13.59
C VAL A 225 2.68 -16.42 14.60
N ALA A 226 2.21 -17.63 14.27
CA ALA A 226 1.49 -18.49 15.20
C ALA A 226 2.35 -18.87 16.41
N GLU A 227 3.59 -19.29 16.16
CA GLU A 227 4.54 -19.66 17.21
C GLU A 227 4.88 -18.46 18.10
N ALA A 228 5.06 -17.28 17.52
CA ALA A 228 5.29 -16.05 18.27
C ALA A 228 4.10 -15.66 19.15
N ALA A 229 2.87 -15.79 18.64
CA ALA A 229 1.66 -15.54 19.42
C ALA A 229 1.56 -16.50 20.61
N VAL A 230 1.78 -17.81 20.40
CA VAL A 230 1.80 -18.82 21.48
C VAL A 230 2.92 -18.52 22.48
N PHE A 231 4.10 -18.10 21.99
CA PHE A 231 5.22 -17.72 22.85
C PHE A 231 4.88 -16.52 23.73
N MET A 232 4.23 -15.48 23.19
CA MET A 232 3.79 -14.30 23.94
C MET A 232 2.71 -14.61 24.97
N ILE A 233 1.78 -15.53 24.69
CA ILE A 233 0.80 -15.99 25.67
C ILE A 233 1.49 -16.62 26.89
N LYS A 234 2.54 -17.42 26.66
CA LYS A 234 3.32 -18.05 27.73
C LYS A 234 4.32 -17.10 28.41
N HIS A 235 4.75 -16.06 27.69
CA HIS A 235 5.73 -15.08 28.15
C HIS A 235 5.25 -13.66 27.85
N PRO A 236 4.34 -13.09 28.66
CA PRO A 236 3.73 -11.78 28.39
C PRO A 236 4.74 -10.62 28.30
N ASN A 237 5.91 -10.77 28.92
CA ASN A 237 7.00 -9.79 28.92
C ASN A 237 8.05 -10.05 27.82
N ALA A 238 7.71 -10.86 26.80
CA ALA A 238 8.59 -11.11 25.67
C ALA A 238 9.03 -9.80 25.00
N THR A 239 10.32 -9.69 24.72
CA THR A 239 10.90 -8.54 24.02
C THR A 239 10.90 -8.76 22.51
N PRO A 240 10.95 -7.69 21.68
CA PRO A 240 11.16 -7.82 20.24
C PRO A 240 12.36 -8.71 19.90
N LYS A 241 13.45 -8.57 20.66
CA LYS A 241 14.66 -9.41 20.50
C LYS A 241 14.39 -10.90 20.73
N SER A 242 13.59 -11.28 21.73
CA SER A 242 13.21 -12.68 21.91
C SER A 242 12.32 -13.18 20.78
N LEU A 243 11.34 -12.38 20.35
CA LEU A 243 10.42 -12.75 19.28
C LEU A 243 11.12 -12.92 17.93
N MET A 244 12.21 -12.20 17.69
CA MET A 244 12.99 -12.35 16.46
C MET A 244 13.71 -13.69 16.32
N HIS A 245 13.85 -14.47 17.39
CA HIS A 245 14.33 -15.86 17.29
C HIS A 245 13.29 -16.75 16.59
N ILE A 246 12.01 -16.35 16.64
CA ILE A 246 10.88 -17.03 16.02
C ILE A 246 10.57 -16.37 14.67
N ILE A 247 10.25 -15.07 14.67
CA ILE A 247 9.98 -14.27 13.45
C ILE A 247 11.29 -13.72 12.92
N LYS A 248 11.83 -14.36 11.88
CA LYS A 248 13.17 -14.01 11.37
C LYS A 248 13.16 -12.71 10.58
N GLY A 249 12.04 -12.40 9.96
CA GLY A 249 11.82 -11.24 9.10
C GLY A 249 10.51 -11.39 8.34
N PRO A 250 10.20 -10.42 7.46
CA PRO A 250 9.06 -10.54 6.55
C PRO A 250 9.16 -11.69 5.55
N ASP A 251 8.00 -12.16 5.05
CA ASP A 251 7.85 -13.23 4.07
C ASP A 251 6.89 -12.78 2.95
N PHE A 252 7.45 -12.35 1.81
CA PHE A 252 6.70 -11.79 0.69
C PHE A 252 6.16 -12.87 -0.26
N SER A 253 4.99 -12.63 -0.86
CA SER A 253 4.33 -13.51 -1.84
C SER A 253 5.21 -13.88 -3.04
N GLY A 254 5.86 -12.88 -3.64
CA GLY A 254 6.73 -13.03 -4.82
C GLY A 254 8.14 -13.51 -4.49
N GLY A 255 8.43 -13.81 -3.22
CA GLY A 255 9.75 -14.19 -2.74
C GLY A 255 10.72 -13.00 -2.70
N GLY A 256 11.93 -13.26 -3.18
CA GLY A 256 13.07 -12.38 -3.07
C GLY A 256 13.93 -12.68 -1.85
N GLN A 257 15.05 -11.99 -1.76
CA GLN A 257 15.94 -12.07 -0.62
C GLN A 257 15.95 -10.75 0.14
N ILE A 258 15.53 -10.77 1.40
CA ILE A 258 15.79 -9.66 2.30
C ILE A 258 17.27 -9.69 2.64
N ILE A 259 17.95 -8.58 2.36
CA ILE A 259 19.40 -8.40 2.57
C ILE A 259 19.72 -7.37 3.64
N SER A 260 18.70 -6.84 4.31
CA SER A 260 18.91 -5.96 5.48
C SER A 260 19.56 -6.75 6.63
N PRO A 261 20.57 -6.18 7.31
CA PRO A 261 21.10 -6.72 8.54
C PRO A 261 20.02 -6.98 9.58
N ARG A 262 20.26 -7.97 10.44
CA ARG A 262 19.28 -8.37 11.47
C ARG A 262 19.00 -7.24 12.46
N GLU A 263 19.97 -6.37 12.69
CA GLU A 263 19.87 -5.18 13.54
C GLU A 263 18.90 -4.14 12.96
N GLU A 264 18.89 -3.94 11.64
CA GLU A 264 17.93 -3.03 10.98
C GLU A 264 16.50 -3.56 11.09
N ILE A 265 16.31 -4.87 10.91
CA ILE A 265 15.01 -5.52 11.09
C ILE A 265 14.56 -5.40 12.55
N HIS A 266 15.48 -5.57 13.51
CA HIS A 266 15.19 -5.39 14.94
C HIS A 266 14.74 -3.97 15.29
N GLU A 267 15.45 -2.95 14.81
CA GLU A 267 15.05 -1.56 15.06
C GLU A 267 13.72 -1.23 14.39
N ALA A 268 13.44 -1.79 13.21
CA ALA A 268 12.14 -1.65 12.57
C ALA A 268 11.01 -2.25 13.41
N TYR A 269 11.19 -3.46 13.94
CA TYR A 269 10.20 -4.11 14.81
C TYR A 269 10.04 -3.42 16.17
N LYS A 270 11.13 -2.86 16.72
CA LYS A 270 11.11 -2.16 18.00
C LYS A 270 10.43 -0.78 17.91
N THR A 271 10.64 -0.05 16.82
CA THR A 271 10.17 1.34 16.68
C THR A 271 8.93 1.48 15.79
N GLY A 272 8.59 0.45 15.01
CA GLY A 272 7.57 0.49 13.98
C GLY A 272 7.99 1.24 12.71
N ARG A 273 9.26 1.67 12.59
CA ARG A 273 9.79 2.38 11.42
C ARG A 273 11.17 1.85 11.04
N GLY A 274 11.37 1.60 9.75
CA GLY A 274 12.66 1.20 9.23
C GLY A 274 12.61 1.00 7.72
N SER A 275 13.77 0.78 7.13
CA SER A 275 13.92 0.47 5.71
C SER A 275 14.39 -0.96 5.56
N LEU A 276 13.75 -1.70 4.66
CA LEU A 276 14.16 -3.05 4.30
C LEU A 276 14.70 -3.07 2.88
N ARG A 277 15.84 -3.71 2.69
CA ARG A 277 16.43 -3.94 1.37
C ARG A 277 16.08 -5.35 0.91
N ALA A 278 15.50 -5.44 -0.29
CA ALA A 278 15.23 -6.71 -0.96
C ALA A 278 16.04 -6.81 -2.25
N ARG A 279 16.42 -8.03 -2.61
CA ARG A 279 17.19 -8.37 -3.81
C ARG A 279 16.52 -9.53 -4.54
N ALA A 280 16.64 -9.52 -5.87
CA ALA A 280 16.25 -10.66 -6.70
C ALA A 280 17.08 -11.90 -6.34
N ARG A 281 16.49 -13.10 -6.42
CA ARG A 281 17.25 -14.35 -6.38
C ARG A 281 17.55 -14.80 -7.79
N TRP A 282 18.80 -15.21 -7.98
CA TRP A 282 19.30 -15.61 -9.28
C TRP A 282 20.31 -16.75 -9.12
N LYS A 283 20.55 -17.45 -10.22
CA LYS A 283 21.54 -18.53 -10.32
C LYS A 283 22.26 -18.43 -11.67
N VAL A 284 23.44 -19.02 -11.75
CA VAL A 284 24.17 -19.17 -13.02
C VAL A 284 23.80 -20.52 -13.62
N GLU A 285 23.41 -20.54 -14.88
CA GLU A 285 23.24 -21.77 -15.66
C GLU A 285 24.37 -21.88 -16.69
N THR A 286 25.13 -22.97 -16.62
CA THR A 286 26.19 -23.27 -17.59
C THR A 286 25.59 -23.86 -18.86
N MET A 287 25.98 -23.33 -20.00
CA MET A 287 25.52 -23.69 -21.33
C MET A 287 26.61 -24.43 -22.11
N ALA A 288 26.27 -24.92 -23.31
CA ALA A 288 27.24 -25.57 -24.18
C ALA A 288 28.41 -24.61 -24.53
N ARG A 289 29.58 -25.18 -24.85
CA ARG A 289 30.77 -24.44 -25.29
C ARG A 289 31.29 -23.42 -24.27
N GLY A 290 31.04 -23.64 -22.98
CA GLY A 290 31.51 -22.77 -21.90
C GLY A 290 30.79 -21.43 -21.81
N GLN A 291 29.66 -21.26 -22.51
CA GLN A 291 28.77 -20.13 -22.28
C GLN A 291 28.04 -20.29 -20.94
N TRP A 292 27.55 -19.19 -20.40
CA TRP A 292 26.73 -19.18 -19.19
C TRP A 292 25.65 -18.11 -19.32
N GLN A 293 24.58 -18.22 -18.53
CA GLN A 293 23.52 -17.23 -18.41
C GLN A 293 23.11 -17.04 -16.96
N ILE A 294 22.67 -15.85 -16.59
CA ILE A 294 22.03 -15.60 -15.29
C ILE A 294 20.54 -15.82 -15.43
N VAL A 295 19.97 -16.59 -14.50
CA VAL A 295 18.53 -16.82 -14.42
C VAL A 295 18.01 -16.25 -13.12
N VAL A 296 17.25 -15.17 -13.22
CA VAL A 296 16.49 -14.60 -12.12
C VAL A 296 15.19 -15.38 -11.96
N HIS A 297 14.96 -15.93 -10.77
CA HIS A 297 13.81 -16.80 -10.45
C HIS A 297 12.93 -16.26 -9.33
N GLU A 298 13.37 -15.21 -8.61
CA GLU A 298 12.52 -14.43 -7.70
C GLU A 298 12.86 -12.96 -7.83
N LEU A 299 11.85 -12.09 -7.82
CA LEU A 299 12.02 -10.64 -7.85
C LEU A 299 11.73 -10.02 -6.47
N PRO A 300 12.29 -8.84 -6.18
CA PRO A 300 11.87 -8.06 -5.03
C PRO A 300 10.37 -7.77 -5.06
N PRO A 301 9.73 -7.56 -3.90
CA PRO A 301 8.30 -7.26 -3.81
C PRO A 301 7.92 -6.08 -4.70
N THR A 302 6.73 -6.11 -5.30
CA THR A 302 6.17 -5.05 -6.17
C THR A 302 6.92 -4.80 -7.50
N THR A 303 7.91 -5.63 -7.82
CA THR A 303 8.67 -5.51 -9.09
C THR A 303 7.93 -6.16 -10.24
N SER A 304 7.93 -5.51 -11.41
CA SER A 304 7.37 -6.04 -12.66
C SER A 304 8.50 -6.43 -13.62
N VAL A 305 8.38 -7.61 -14.24
CA VAL A 305 9.30 -8.08 -15.28
C VAL A 305 9.25 -7.13 -16.47
N LYS A 306 8.05 -6.77 -16.92
CA LYS A 306 7.83 -5.82 -18.02
C LYS A 306 8.52 -4.47 -17.77
N LYS A 307 8.46 -3.95 -16.55
CA LYS A 307 9.16 -2.69 -16.19
C LYS A 307 10.68 -2.85 -16.20
N VAL A 308 11.21 -3.94 -15.62
CA VAL A 308 12.65 -4.23 -15.65
C VAL A 308 13.16 -4.33 -17.09
N MET A 309 12.46 -5.06 -17.94
CA MET A 309 12.77 -5.21 -19.37
C MET A 309 12.75 -3.85 -20.09
N ALA A 310 11.71 -3.04 -19.86
CA ALA A 310 11.58 -1.72 -20.46
C ALA A 310 12.68 -0.74 -19.99
N GLU A 311 13.11 -0.83 -18.72
CA GLU A 311 14.22 -0.03 -18.21
C GLU A 311 15.54 -0.44 -18.87
N ILE A 312 15.81 -1.74 -19.02
CA ILE A 312 17.00 -2.24 -19.72
C ILE A 312 16.98 -1.85 -21.20
N GLU A 313 15.82 -1.92 -21.87
CA GLU A 313 15.64 -1.43 -23.24
C GLU A 313 15.93 0.08 -23.34
N ALA A 314 15.44 0.87 -22.40
CA ALA A 314 15.69 2.31 -22.36
C ALA A 314 17.18 2.65 -22.16
N LEU A 315 17.93 1.79 -21.46
CA LEU A 315 19.38 1.93 -21.28
C LEU A 315 20.17 1.54 -22.55
N THR A 316 19.75 0.46 -23.23
CA THR A 316 20.43 -0.03 -24.45
C THR A 316 20.05 0.77 -25.71
N ASN A 317 18.86 1.37 -25.73
CA ASN A 317 18.34 2.21 -26.79
C ASN A 317 17.83 3.57 -26.26
N PRO A 318 18.72 4.44 -25.74
CA PRO A 318 18.32 5.69 -25.12
C PRO A 318 17.75 6.67 -26.15
N ARG A 319 16.62 7.29 -25.81
CA ARG A 319 16.01 8.37 -26.60
C ARG A 319 16.50 9.74 -26.11
N PRO A 320 16.67 10.73 -27.00
CA PRO A 320 16.92 12.11 -26.60
C PRO A 320 15.79 12.67 -25.71
N LYS A 321 16.12 13.52 -24.74
CA LYS A 321 15.12 14.14 -23.84
C LYS A 321 14.21 15.14 -24.58
N ASP A 322 14.76 15.83 -25.58
CA ASP A 322 14.02 16.79 -26.40
C ASP A 322 13.70 16.20 -27.77
N LYS A 323 12.51 16.51 -28.32
CA LYS A 323 12.15 16.12 -29.68
C LYS A 323 13.14 16.74 -30.68
N GLY A 324 13.98 15.90 -31.29
CA GLY A 324 15.04 16.32 -32.22
C GLY A 324 16.41 16.60 -31.57
N GLY A 325 16.55 16.38 -30.25
CA GLY A 325 17.82 16.50 -29.54
C GLY A 325 18.79 15.34 -29.81
N LYS A 326 20.03 15.46 -29.31
CA LYS A 326 21.02 14.37 -29.30
C LYS A 326 20.96 13.60 -27.98
N VAL A 327 21.33 12.32 -28.02
CA VAL A 327 21.57 11.52 -26.82
C VAL A 327 22.70 12.16 -26.01
N SER A 328 22.49 12.35 -24.70
CA SER A 328 23.52 12.97 -23.84
C SER A 328 24.74 12.07 -23.70
N ALA A 329 25.91 12.67 -23.42
CA ALA A 329 27.14 11.91 -23.17
C ALA A 329 26.96 10.87 -22.05
N ALA A 330 26.20 11.21 -21.00
CA ALA A 330 25.89 10.28 -19.92
C ALA A 330 25.06 9.07 -20.39
N GLN A 331 24.02 9.29 -21.22
CA GLN A 331 23.24 8.20 -21.81
C GLN A 331 24.08 7.33 -22.76
N ALA A 332 24.96 7.95 -23.56
CA ALA A 332 25.86 7.22 -24.44
C ALA A 332 26.84 6.34 -23.66
N ASN A 333 27.42 6.88 -22.57
CA ASN A 333 28.29 6.12 -21.68
C ASN A 333 27.55 4.96 -21.01
N LEU A 334 26.36 5.19 -20.48
CA LEU A 334 25.57 4.15 -19.81
C LEU A 334 25.15 3.05 -20.78
N LYS A 335 24.75 3.40 -22.01
CA LYS A 335 24.50 2.44 -23.08
C LYS A 335 25.71 1.53 -23.32
N GLN A 336 26.92 2.10 -23.43
CA GLN A 336 28.14 1.32 -23.64
C GLN A 336 28.43 0.41 -22.44
N VAL A 337 28.26 0.90 -21.22
CA VAL A 337 28.43 0.09 -20.00
C VAL A 337 27.51 -1.12 -20.02
N VAL A 338 26.21 -0.94 -20.34
CA VAL A 338 25.25 -2.04 -20.37
C VAL A 338 25.56 -3.02 -21.51
N LEU A 339 25.81 -2.53 -22.74
CA LEU A 339 26.11 -3.39 -23.89
C LEU A 339 27.44 -4.16 -23.76
N ASN A 340 28.37 -3.67 -22.94
CA ASN A 340 29.60 -4.39 -22.61
C ASN A 340 29.34 -5.54 -21.64
N GLN A 341 28.27 -5.51 -20.85
CA GLN A 341 27.94 -6.55 -19.86
C GLN A 341 26.90 -7.54 -20.39
N LEU A 342 25.88 -7.06 -21.09
CA LEU A 342 24.69 -7.81 -21.45
C LEU A 342 24.55 -7.89 -22.98
N GLU A 343 24.47 -9.10 -23.51
CA GLU A 343 24.15 -9.35 -24.92
C GLU A 343 22.64 -9.37 -25.15
N LYS A 344 21.91 -10.11 -24.32
CA LYS A 344 20.48 -10.32 -24.48
C LYS A 344 19.78 -10.48 -23.14
N ILE A 345 18.52 -10.10 -23.09
CA ILE A 345 17.61 -10.38 -21.99
C ILE A 345 16.30 -10.91 -22.55
N ASN A 346 15.81 -12.01 -21.96
CA ASN A 346 14.55 -12.64 -22.37
C ASN A 346 13.72 -13.02 -21.15
N ASP A 347 12.42 -12.81 -21.23
CA ASP A 347 11.48 -13.41 -20.30
C ASP A 347 11.07 -14.78 -20.84
N GLU A 348 11.53 -15.84 -20.18
CA GLU A 348 11.22 -17.24 -20.47
C GLU A 348 10.24 -17.83 -19.44
N SER A 349 9.50 -16.98 -18.73
CA SER A 349 8.51 -17.43 -17.74
C SER A 349 7.39 -18.23 -18.42
N ASP A 350 7.03 -19.36 -17.82
CA ASP A 350 6.01 -20.28 -18.33
C ASP A 350 5.18 -20.87 -17.19
N LYS A 351 4.40 -21.93 -17.47
CA LYS A 351 3.54 -22.58 -16.46
C LYS A 351 4.35 -23.34 -15.41
N ASP A 352 5.53 -23.83 -15.76
CA ASP A 352 6.39 -24.64 -14.89
C ASP A 352 7.37 -23.75 -14.10
N ASN A 353 7.70 -22.58 -14.66
CA ASN A 353 8.57 -21.57 -14.10
C ASN A 353 7.80 -20.25 -13.97
N LYS A 354 7.22 -20.01 -12.79
CA LYS A 354 6.46 -18.77 -12.50
C LYS A 354 7.22 -17.48 -12.85
N LEU A 355 8.55 -17.51 -12.74
CA LEU A 355 9.44 -16.45 -13.18
C LEU A 355 10.76 -17.06 -13.69
N ARG A 356 11.14 -16.71 -14.92
CA ARG A 356 12.43 -17.06 -15.52
C ARG A 356 12.93 -15.93 -16.42
N LEU A 357 13.54 -14.92 -15.80
CA LEU A 357 14.17 -13.83 -16.55
C LEU A 357 15.64 -14.17 -16.80
N VAL A 358 16.00 -14.34 -18.08
CA VAL A 358 17.31 -14.80 -18.52
C VAL A 358 18.14 -13.63 -19.02
N LEU A 359 19.34 -13.49 -18.49
CA LEU A 359 20.34 -12.50 -18.88
C LEU A 359 21.55 -13.22 -19.46
N GLU A 360 21.82 -12.97 -20.75
CA GLU A 360 22.97 -13.53 -21.48
C GLU A 360 24.13 -12.52 -21.44
N PRO A 361 25.31 -12.90 -20.94
CA PRO A 361 26.47 -12.02 -20.88
C PRO A 361 27.00 -11.72 -22.28
N ARG A 362 27.69 -10.58 -22.43
CA ARG A 362 28.34 -10.23 -23.70
C ARG A 362 29.50 -11.17 -24.07
N SER A 363 30.12 -11.80 -23.08
CA SER A 363 31.24 -12.71 -23.26
C SER A 363 31.23 -13.79 -22.19
N SER A 364 31.49 -15.03 -22.58
CA SER A 364 31.66 -16.16 -21.65
C SER A 364 32.86 -16.02 -20.70
N ARG A 365 33.76 -15.06 -20.97
CA ARG A 365 34.90 -14.74 -20.10
C ARG A 365 34.55 -13.78 -18.96
N GLN A 366 33.33 -13.24 -18.93
CA GLN A 366 32.86 -12.40 -17.83
C GLN A 366 32.62 -13.26 -16.59
N ASP A 367 32.87 -12.65 -15.43
CA ASP A 367 32.49 -13.22 -14.14
C ASP A 367 30.98 -12.98 -13.93
N PRO A 368 30.18 -14.02 -13.69
CA PRO A 368 28.74 -13.91 -13.50
C PRO A 368 28.27 -13.16 -12.25
#